data_AF-A0A842TK91-F1
#
_entry.id   AF-A0A842TK91-F1
#
_cell.length_a   1.000
_cell.length_b   1.000
_cell.length_c   1.000
_cell.angle_alpha   90.00
_cell.angle_beta   90.00
_cell.angle_gamma   90.00
#
_symmetry.space_group_name_H-M   'P 1'
#
loop_
_entity.id
_entity.type
_entity.pdbx_description
1 polymer ?
#
loop_
_entity_poly.entity_id
_entity_poly.type
_entity_poly.pdbx_seq_one_letter_code
_entity_poly.pdbx_strand_id
1 'polypeptide(L)'
;MQLLVSPRSSSEAIECVKGGTDIVDIKNPDEGSLGANFPWIIKDILKVVPDGTPVSAAIGDLPNLPGTASLAACCIASCGVNYVKAGLKGVENEDEAINLMKKITRAVKENNKDTKVVAAAYADYKRFGTINPLLVPEIAEKAGCDIAMIDTGIKDGKSLFDFLKLEQLEKFIEDGHKRNLEIALAGSLKEKDFPVLKRLAPDIIGIRGAACEKNDRLNGSIKSERIKALKSLLQ
;
A
#
# COMPACT_ATOMS: atom_id res chain seq x y z
N MET A 1 -14.52 -2.17 4.67
CA MET A 1 -13.24 -2.58 4.05
C MET A 1 -13.25 -2.23 2.58
N GLN A 2 -12.24 -1.51 2.12
CA GLN A 2 -12.02 -1.16 0.71
C GLN A 2 -11.03 -2.14 0.06
N LEU A 3 -11.27 -2.49 -1.20
CA LEU A 3 -10.33 -3.26 -2.01
C LEU A 3 -9.42 -2.32 -2.81
N LEU A 4 -8.12 -2.40 -2.52
CA LEU A 4 -7.05 -1.75 -3.26
C LEU A 4 -6.41 -2.75 -4.23
N VAL A 5 -6.29 -2.38 -5.51
CA VAL A 5 -5.66 -3.22 -6.54
C VAL A 5 -4.50 -2.46 -7.17
N SER A 6 -3.34 -3.11 -7.32
CA SER A 6 -2.12 -2.44 -7.82
C SER A 6 -1.80 -2.72 -9.30
N PRO A 7 -2.26 -1.91 -10.27
CA PRO A 7 -1.83 -2.00 -11.67
C PRO A 7 -0.41 -1.45 -11.89
N ARG A 8 0.22 -1.86 -12.99
CA ARG A 8 1.51 -1.29 -13.46
C ARG A 8 1.40 -0.44 -14.73
N SER A 9 0.23 -0.38 -15.35
CA SER A 9 -0.01 0.32 -16.62
C SER A 9 -1.46 0.83 -16.73
N SER A 10 -1.73 1.74 -17.66
CA SER A 10 -3.09 2.21 -17.95
C SER A 10 -4.02 1.09 -18.40
N SER A 11 -3.52 0.08 -19.13
CA SER A 11 -4.32 -1.09 -19.53
C SER A 11 -4.79 -1.91 -18.32
N GLU A 12 -3.91 -2.18 -17.35
CA GLU A 12 -4.29 -2.85 -16.10
C GLU A 12 -5.21 -1.96 -15.24
N ALA A 13 -5.00 -0.63 -15.24
CA ALA A 13 -5.85 0.30 -14.51
C ALA A 13 -7.29 0.32 -15.05
N ILE A 14 -7.48 0.25 -16.37
CA ILE A 14 -8.80 0.11 -17.00
C ILE A 14 -9.50 -1.18 -16.49
N GLU A 15 -8.77 -2.28 -16.37
CA GLU A 15 -9.33 -3.52 -15.80
C GLU A 15 -9.67 -3.38 -14.30
N CYS A 16 -8.90 -2.59 -13.54
CA CYS A 16 -9.25 -2.25 -12.16
C CYS A 16 -10.59 -1.49 -12.09
N VAL A 17 -10.76 -0.48 -12.94
CA VAL A 17 -12.00 0.32 -13.00
C VAL A 17 -13.19 -0.54 -13.40
N LYS A 18 -13.07 -1.35 -14.46
CA LYS A 18 -14.12 -2.30 -14.88
C LYS A 18 -14.45 -3.34 -13.79
N GLY A 19 -13.46 -3.72 -13.00
CA GLY A 19 -13.59 -4.63 -11.86
C GLY A 19 -14.30 -4.01 -10.66
N GLY A 20 -14.45 -2.68 -10.63
CA GLY A 20 -15.04 -1.95 -9.53
C GLY A 20 -14.13 -1.84 -8.32
N THR A 21 -12.81 -1.82 -8.51
CA THR A 21 -11.83 -1.58 -7.43
C THR A 21 -12.14 -0.29 -6.66
N ASP A 22 -11.96 -0.28 -5.34
CA ASP A 22 -12.22 0.90 -4.51
C ASP A 22 -11.05 1.88 -4.51
N ILE A 23 -9.80 1.40 -4.60
CA ILE A 23 -8.59 2.21 -4.70
C ILE A 23 -7.64 1.64 -5.76
N VAL A 24 -7.23 2.45 -6.74
CA VAL A 24 -6.23 2.06 -7.74
C VAL A 24 -4.83 2.42 -7.23
N ASP A 25 -3.92 1.45 -7.13
CA ASP A 25 -2.60 1.65 -6.53
C ASP A 25 -1.44 1.51 -7.51
N ILE A 26 -0.87 2.64 -7.90
CA ILE A 26 0.21 2.71 -8.87
C ILE A 26 1.53 2.37 -8.18
N LYS A 27 2.17 1.28 -8.63
CA LYS A 27 3.52 0.91 -8.21
C LYS A 27 4.30 0.25 -9.33
N ASN A 28 5.61 0.11 -9.12
CA ASN A 28 6.52 -0.57 -10.04
C ASN A 28 7.14 -1.80 -9.35
N PRO A 29 6.66 -3.02 -9.66
CA PRO A 29 7.22 -4.26 -9.12
C PRO A 29 8.72 -4.46 -9.41
N ASP A 30 9.25 -3.85 -10.47
CA ASP A 30 10.66 -4.01 -10.88
C ASP A 30 11.61 -3.23 -9.94
N GLU A 31 11.08 -2.23 -9.22
CA GLU A 31 11.81 -1.45 -8.20
C GLU A 31 11.57 -1.93 -6.77
N GLY A 32 10.91 -3.09 -6.60
CA GLY A 32 10.68 -3.71 -5.30
C GLY A 32 9.21 -3.90 -4.94
N SER A 33 8.94 -4.11 -3.65
CA SER A 33 7.59 -4.41 -3.17
C SER A 33 6.63 -3.24 -3.35
N LEU A 34 7.10 -2.06 -2.93
CA LEU A 34 6.43 -0.76 -3.03
C LEU A 34 7.23 0.18 -3.94
N GLY A 35 7.88 -0.34 -4.98
CA GLY A 35 8.66 0.44 -5.94
C GLY A 35 7.87 1.59 -6.56
N ALA A 36 8.53 2.73 -6.75
CA ALA A 36 7.91 3.91 -7.32
C ALA A 36 7.73 3.72 -8.83
N ASN A 37 6.61 4.21 -9.38
CA ASN A 37 6.45 4.26 -10.83
C ASN A 37 6.81 5.66 -11.35
N PHE A 38 7.04 5.78 -12.66
CA PHE A 38 7.45 7.02 -13.27
C PHE A 38 6.32 8.05 -13.30
N PRO A 39 6.61 9.37 -13.20
CA PRO A 39 5.58 10.41 -13.22
C PRO A 39 4.68 10.39 -14.46
N TRP A 40 5.20 10.04 -15.64
CA TRP A 40 4.38 9.94 -16.86
C TRP A 40 3.43 8.74 -16.83
N ILE A 41 3.86 7.59 -16.30
CA ILE A 41 2.98 6.43 -16.10
C ILE A 41 1.88 6.74 -15.09
N ILE A 42 2.22 7.45 -14.00
CA ILE A 42 1.24 7.90 -13.01
C ILE A 42 0.19 8.80 -13.66
N LYS A 43 0.62 9.80 -14.45
CA LYS A 43 -0.29 10.67 -15.20
C LYS A 43 -1.14 9.92 -16.22
N ASP A 44 -0.58 8.92 -16.90
CA ASP A 44 -1.32 8.13 -17.89
C ASP A 44 -2.33 7.18 -17.25
N ILE A 45 -2.08 6.71 -16.03
CA ILE A 45 -3.07 5.96 -15.25
C ILE A 45 -4.17 6.91 -14.73
N LEU A 46 -3.80 8.09 -14.21
CA LEU A 46 -4.78 9.08 -13.74
C LEU A 46 -5.78 9.48 -14.83
N LYS A 47 -5.35 9.61 -16.09
CA LYS A 47 -6.25 9.91 -17.22
C LYS A 47 -7.33 8.86 -17.49
N VAL A 48 -7.11 7.60 -17.11
CA VAL A 48 -8.04 6.50 -17.39
C VAL A 48 -8.85 6.06 -16.17
N VAL A 49 -8.49 6.54 -14.97
CA VAL A 49 -9.22 6.30 -13.73
C VAL A 49 -10.25 7.43 -13.55
N PRO A 50 -11.54 7.13 -13.34
CA PRO A 50 -12.55 8.16 -13.10
C PRO A 50 -12.28 8.95 -11.80
N ASP A 51 -12.63 10.24 -11.76
CA ASP A 51 -12.42 11.13 -10.61
C ASP A 51 -13.01 10.60 -9.29
N GLY A 52 -14.05 9.77 -9.36
CA GLY A 52 -14.69 9.15 -8.20
C GLY A 52 -13.96 7.93 -7.63
N THR A 53 -12.88 7.46 -8.26
CA THR A 53 -12.09 6.31 -7.81
C THR A 53 -10.73 6.79 -7.29
N PRO A 54 -10.50 6.76 -5.96
CA PRO A 54 -9.24 7.22 -5.40
C PRO A 54 -8.01 6.49 -5.94
N VAL A 55 -6.93 7.24 -6.14
CA VAL A 55 -5.64 6.75 -6.65
C VAL A 55 -4.57 6.85 -5.57
N SER A 56 -3.90 5.74 -5.32
CA SER A 56 -2.70 5.62 -4.50
C SER A 56 -1.46 5.51 -5.38
N ALA A 57 -0.34 6.08 -4.95
CA ALA A 57 0.95 5.88 -5.61
C ALA A 57 2.06 5.65 -4.58
N ALA A 58 2.88 4.63 -4.84
CA ALA A 58 4.05 4.35 -4.01
C ALA A 58 5.23 5.24 -4.39
N ILE A 59 6.02 5.66 -3.40
CA ILE A 59 7.27 6.42 -3.59
C ILE A 59 8.53 5.58 -3.36
N GLY A 60 8.39 4.26 -3.25
CA GLY A 60 9.50 3.32 -3.19
C GLY A 60 9.56 2.49 -1.91
N ASP A 61 10.37 1.42 -1.99
CA ASP A 61 10.97 0.80 -0.82
C ASP A 61 12.15 1.69 -0.38
N LEU A 62 11.88 2.68 0.47
CA LEU A 62 12.75 3.84 0.69
C LEU A 62 14.00 3.50 1.52
N PRO A 63 15.18 4.03 1.15
CA PRO A 63 16.30 4.16 2.08
C PRO A 63 16.01 5.24 3.13
N ASN A 64 16.82 5.33 4.19
CA ASN A 64 16.73 6.44 5.16
C ASN A 64 17.37 7.73 4.60
N LEU A 65 16.73 8.31 3.57
CA LEU A 65 17.11 9.57 2.94
C LEU A 65 15.91 10.55 2.94
N PRO A 66 15.63 11.23 4.07
CA PRO A 66 14.40 12.02 4.23
C PRO A 66 14.21 13.13 3.20
N GLY A 67 15.27 13.80 2.78
CA GLY A 67 15.21 14.84 1.74
C GLY A 67 14.76 14.28 0.39
N THR A 68 15.38 13.19 -0.07
CA THR A 68 15.04 12.51 -1.33
C THR A 68 13.61 11.99 -1.30
N ALA A 69 13.20 11.34 -0.22
CA ALA A 69 11.85 10.83 -0.06
C ALA A 69 10.81 11.96 -0.06
N SER A 70 11.12 13.10 0.54
CA SER A 70 10.23 14.28 0.56
C SER A 70 10.06 14.90 -0.82
N LEU A 71 11.13 14.96 -1.63
CA LEU A 71 11.05 15.43 -3.02
C LEU A 71 10.16 14.50 -3.87
N ALA A 72 10.33 13.18 -3.72
CA ALA A 72 9.47 12.20 -4.37
C ALA A 72 8.00 12.36 -3.94
N ALA A 73 7.76 12.47 -2.63
CA ALA A 73 6.43 12.66 -2.08
C ALA A 73 5.75 13.95 -2.58
N CYS A 74 6.48 15.07 -2.65
CA CYS A 74 6.00 16.33 -3.19
C CYS A 74 5.62 16.20 -4.68
N CYS A 75 6.48 15.55 -5.49
CA CYS A 75 6.18 15.30 -6.89
C CYS A 75 4.92 14.46 -7.07
N ILE A 76 4.80 13.35 -6.33
CA ILE A 76 3.63 12.46 -6.43
C ILE A 76 2.36 13.15 -5.94
N ALA A 77 2.39 13.90 -4.83
CA ALA A 77 1.26 14.70 -4.37
C ALA A 77 0.82 15.71 -5.45
N SER A 78 1.77 16.39 -6.10
CA SER A 78 1.48 17.35 -7.16
C SER A 78 0.87 16.75 -8.44
N CYS A 79 0.96 15.43 -8.62
CA CYS A 79 0.30 14.73 -9.73
C CYS A 79 -1.22 14.56 -9.49
N GLY A 80 -1.73 14.85 -8.30
CA GLY A 80 -3.17 14.73 -7.99
C GLY A 80 -3.60 13.36 -7.49
N VAL A 81 -2.69 12.58 -6.87
CA VAL A 81 -3.07 11.32 -6.22
C VAL A 81 -3.73 11.58 -4.86
N ASN A 82 -4.58 10.65 -4.43
CA ASN A 82 -5.26 10.72 -3.14
C ASN A 82 -4.44 10.10 -2.01
N TYR A 83 -3.53 9.17 -2.33
CA TYR A 83 -2.64 8.54 -1.34
C TYR A 83 -1.19 8.55 -1.81
N VAL A 84 -0.29 8.92 -0.92
CA VAL A 84 1.17 8.77 -1.09
C VAL A 84 1.65 7.68 -0.13
N LYS A 85 2.27 6.63 -0.68
CA LYS A 85 2.64 5.45 0.10
C LYS A 85 4.15 5.25 0.17
N ALA A 86 4.68 5.20 1.39
CA ALA A 86 6.10 5.11 1.68
C ALA A 86 6.46 3.75 2.31
N GLY A 87 7.33 2.97 1.66
CA GLY A 87 7.85 1.73 2.21
C GLY A 87 9.06 1.96 3.11
N LEU A 88 8.97 1.58 4.39
CA LEU A 88 10.01 1.76 5.40
C LEU A 88 11.08 0.66 5.32
N LYS A 89 11.90 0.68 4.27
CA LYS A 89 12.91 -0.36 4.02
C LYS A 89 14.25 -0.10 4.71
N GLY A 90 14.82 1.09 4.53
CA GLY A 90 16.19 1.39 4.95
C GLY A 90 16.32 2.12 6.28
N VAL A 91 15.24 2.23 7.05
CA VAL A 91 15.28 2.74 8.44
C VAL A 91 15.56 1.57 9.38
N GLU A 92 16.39 1.79 10.40
CA GLU A 92 16.81 0.71 11.30
C GLU A 92 16.06 0.69 12.63
N ASN A 93 15.44 1.82 13.01
CA ASN A 93 14.75 2.01 14.28
C ASN A 93 13.54 2.94 14.13
N GLU A 94 12.76 3.05 15.22
CA GLU A 94 11.53 3.84 15.27
C GLU A 94 11.78 5.34 15.04
N ASP A 95 12.83 5.90 15.64
CA ASP A 95 13.13 7.33 15.54
C ASP A 95 13.49 7.74 14.11
N GLU A 96 14.26 6.91 13.40
CA GLU A 96 14.55 7.09 11.99
C GLU A 96 13.28 7.03 11.13
N ALA A 97 12.42 6.04 11.40
CA ALA A 97 11.14 5.89 10.70
C ALA A 97 10.23 7.09 10.92
N ILE A 98 10.12 7.57 12.16
CA ILE A 98 9.35 8.77 12.52
C ILE A 98 9.93 10.00 11.81
N ASN A 99 11.25 10.19 11.83
CA ASN A 99 11.88 11.34 11.17
C ASN A 99 11.61 11.31 9.66
N LEU A 100 11.84 10.17 9.00
CA LEU A 100 11.58 9.98 7.58
C LEU A 100 10.11 10.31 7.24
N MET A 101 9.17 9.69 7.94
CA MET A 101 7.74 9.89 7.70
C MET A 101 7.29 11.31 8.01
N LYS A 102 7.81 11.98 9.06
CA LYS A 102 7.49 13.39 9.34
C LYS A 102 7.83 14.30 8.16
N LYS A 103 8.98 14.08 7.51
CA LYS A 103 9.38 14.90 6.35
C LYS A 103 8.50 14.62 5.13
N ILE A 104 8.19 13.34 4.88
CA ILE A 104 7.25 12.92 3.83
C ILE A 104 5.87 13.54 4.06
N THR A 105 5.30 13.38 5.26
CA THR A 105 3.99 13.92 5.61
C THR A 105 3.94 15.42 5.40
N ARG A 106 4.94 16.15 5.90
CA ARG A 106 5.02 17.60 5.69
C ARG A 106 5.01 17.96 4.19
N ALA A 107 5.85 17.29 3.39
CA ALA A 107 5.94 17.56 1.95
C ALA A 107 4.62 17.28 1.21
N VAL A 108 3.89 16.23 1.59
CA VAL A 108 2.56 15.93 1.03
C VAL A 108 1.54 16.98 1.45
N LYS A 109 1.42 17.25 2.77
CA LYS A 109 0.37 18.13 3.30
C LYS A 109 0.58 19.61 2.96
N GLU A 110 1.82 20.06 2.73
CA GLU A 110 2.11 21.40 2.19
C GLU A 110 1.69 21.53 0.72
N ASN A 111 1.67 20.44 -0.05
CA ASN A 111 1.19 20.42 -1.43
C ASN A 111 -0.34 20.28 -1.51
N ASN A 112 -0.90 19.29 -0.81
CA ASN A 112 -2.33 19.03 -0.71
C ASN A 112 -2.67 18.42 0.65
N LYS A 113 -3.48 19.13 1.45
CA LYS A 113 -3.87 18.69 2.80
C LYS A 113 -4.76 17.45 2.80
N ASP A 114 -5.52 17.24 1.72
CA ASP A 114 -6.49 16.15 1.62
C ASP A 114 -5.83 14.85 1.14
N THR A 115 -4.61 14.91 0.59
CA THR A 115 -3.86 13.71 0.21
C THR A 115 -3.43 12.96 1.47
N LYS A 116 -3.79 11.68 1.55
CA LYS A 116 -3.45 10.79 2.66
C LYS A 116 -2.04 10.24 2.54
N VAL A 117 -1.37 10.05 3.67
CA VAL A 117 0.00 9.53 3.76
C VAL A 117 -0.03 8.16 4.41
N VAL A 118 0.54 7.17 3.71
CA VAL A 118 0.58 5.78 4.14
C VAL A 118 2.00 5.41 4.57
N ALA A 119 2.18 5.07 5.85
CA ALA A 119 3.41 4.44 6.35
C ALA A 119 3.29 2.92 6.20
N ALA A 120 4.16 2.30 5.41
CA ALA A 120 4.11 0.86 5.14
C ALA A 120 5.38 0.15 5.63
N ALA A 121 5.21 -0.95 6.36
CA ALA A 121 6.29 -1.88 6.68
C ALA A 121 6.00 -3.29 6.16
N TYR A 122 6.93 -4.21 6.42
CA TYR A 122 6.95 -5.53 5.79
C TYR A 122 6.75 -6.65 6.81
N ALA A 123 5.81 -7.56 6.56
CA ALA A 123 5.48 -8.69 7.43
C ALA A 123 6.68 -9.63 7.62
N ASP A 124 7.48 -9.83 6.58
CA ASP A 124 8.71 -10.61 6.55
C ASP A 124 9.95 -9.80 6.94
N TYR A 125 9.80 -8.77 7.78
CA TYR A 125 10.86 -7.83 8.20
C TYR A 125 12.18 -8.50 8.61
N LYS A 126 12.13 -9.65 9.28
CA LYS A 126 13.35 -10.40 9.66
C LYS A 126 14.16 -10.88 8.46
N ARG A 127 13.47 -11.28 7.38
CA ARG A 127 14.10 -11.73 6.13
C ARG A 127 14.48 -10.56 5.24
N PHE A 128 13.66 -9.52 5.28
CA PHE A 128 13.84 -8.33 4.44
C PHE A 128 14.83 -7.31 5.04
N GLY A 129 15.19 -7.48 6.31
CA GLY A 129 16.17 -6.64 7.01
C GLY A 129 15.61 -5.28 7.42
N THR A 130 14.35 -5.22 7.86
CA THR A 130 13.64 -3.98 8.18
C THR A 130 13.12 -3.97 9.62
N ILE A 131 12.57 -2.84 10.07
CA ILE A 131 11.92 -2.70 11.38
C ILE A 131 10.72 -3.65 11.55
N ASN A 132 10.38 -3.94 12.81
CA ASN A 132 9.18 -4.72 13.15
C ASN A 132 7.91 -3.98 12.68
N PRO A 133 7.05 -4.59 11.84
CA PRO A 133 5.87 -3.93 11.30
C PRO A 133 4.84 -3.56 12.36
N LEU A 134 4.86 -4.19 13.54
CA LEU A 134 3.94 -3.86 14.64
C LEU A 134 4.20 -2.49 15.28
N LEU A 135 5.32 -1.82 14.95
CA LEU A 135 5.63 -0.47 15.40
C LEU A 135 5.01 0.62 14.51
N VAL A 136 4.53 0.25 13.31
CA VAL A 136 4.06 1.24 12.32
C VAL A 136 2.90 2.12 12.80
N PRO A 137 1.92 1.65 13.60
CA PRO A 137 0.84 2.53 14.06
C PRO A 137 1.38 3.70 14.91
N GLU A 138 2.33 3.43 15.81
CA GLU A 138 2.97 4.47 16.62
C GLU A 138 3.83 5.42 15.76
N ILE A 139 4.58 4.87 14.80
CA ILE A 139 5.36 5.67 13.85
C ILE A 139 4.45 6.59 13.03
N ALA A 140 3.35 6.06 12.52
CA ALA A 140 2.38 6.77 11.69
C ALA A 140 1.72 7.90 12.47
N GLU A 141 1.24 7.64 13.69
CA GLU A 141 0.64 8.64 14.57
C GLU A 141 1.65 9.78 14.88
N LYS A 142 2.84 9.43 15.37
CA LYS A 142 3.88 10.42 15.72
C LYS A 142 4.35 11.24 14.51
N ALA A 143 4.24 10.68 13.30
CA ALA A 143 4.60 11.34 12.06
C ALA A 143 3.46 12.13 11.40
N GLY A 144 2.24 12.06 11.95
CA GLY A 144 1.05 12.68 11.36
C GLY A 144 0.59 12.03 10.06
N CYS A 145 0.89 10.75 9.87
CA CYS A 145 0.37 9.95 8.75
C CYS A 145 -1.12 9.64 8.98
N ASP A 146 -1.80 9.23 7.91
CA ASP A 146 -3.23 8.92 7.95
C ASP A 146 -3.48 7.39 8.02
N ILE A 147 -2.57 6.59 7.47
CA ILE A 147 -2.71 5.12 7.36
C ILE A 147 -1.43 4.40 7.81
N ALA A 148 -1.61 3.34 8.59
CA ALA A 148 -0.59 2.34 8.87
C ALA A 148 -0.82 1.08 8.02
N MET A 149 0.23 0.59 7.37
CA MET A 149 0.14 -0.50 6.40
C MET A 149 1.18 -1.61 6.62
N ILE A 150 0.78 -2.85 6.35
CA ILE A 150 1.69 -4.00 6.22
C ILE A 150 1.59 -4.61 4.81
N ASP A 151 2.72 -4.83 4.15
CA ASP A 151 2.86 -5.67 2.93
C ASP A 151 3.94 -6.75 3.18
N THR A 152 4.33 -7.53 2.18
CA THR A 152 5.56 -8.36 2.22
C THR A 152 6.68 -7.68 1.43
N GLY A 153 7.92 -7.77 1.85
CA GLY A 153 9.08 -7.26 1.11
C GLY A 153 9.49 -8.23 0.00
N ILE A 154 9.75 -9.48 0.34
CA ILE A 154 10.17 -10.51 -0.61
C ILE A 154 8.95 -11.15 -1.26
N LYS A 155 8.96 -11.25 -2.60
CA LYS A 155 7.82 -11.73 -3.40
C LYS A 155 8.03 -13.17 -3.88
N ASP A 156 8.21 -14.08 -2.92
CA ASP A 156 8.43 -15.52 -3.12
C ASP A 156 7.16 -16.38 -2.98
N GLY A 157 5.98 -15.76 -3.03
CA GLY A 157 4.68 -16.44 -2.93
C GLY A 157 4.17 -16.69 -1.51
N LYS A 158 5.00 -16.42 -0.49
CA LYS A 158 4.56 -16.34 0.91
C LYS A 158 3.76 -15.07 1.14
N SER A 159 2.76 -15.20 2.00
CA SER A 159 1.71 -14.23 2.31
C SER A 159 1.92 -13.60 3.67
N LEU A 160 1.16 -12.54 3.95
CA LEU A 160 1.04 -11.91 5.27
C LEU A 160 0.90 -12.95 6.40
N PHE A 161 0.01 -13.92 6.21
CA PHE A 161 -0.32 -14.96 7.18
C PHE A 161 0.78 -16.00 7.39
N ASP A 162 1.77 -16.07 6.51
CA ASP A 162 2.96 -16.91 6.70
C ASP A 162 3.98 -16.26 7.67
N PHE A 163 3.85 -14.95 7.94
CA PHE A 163 4.82 -14.19 8.75
C PHE A 163 4.23 -13.62 10.04
N LEU A 164 2.96 -13.23 10.04
CA LEU A 164 2.27 -12.67 11.19
C LEU A 164 1.08 -13.54 11.58
N LYS A 165 0.96 -13.82 12.88
CA LYS A 165 -0.17 -14.53 13.44
C LYS A 165 -1.41 -13.63 13.48
N LEU A 166 -2.58 -14.25 13.58
CA LEU A 166 -3.86 -13.52 13.64
C LEU A 166 -3.91 -12.56 14.82
N GLU A 167 -3.46 -12.97 15.99
CA GLU A 167 -3.48 -12.14 17.20
C GLU A 167 -2.59 -10.90 17.06
N GLN A 168 -1.51 -11.02 16.27
CA GLN A 168 -0.64 -9.87 15.97
C GLN A 168 -1.31 -8.89 15.01
N LEU A 169 -2.06 -9.39 14.03
CA LEU A 169 -2.82 -8.57 13.08
C LEU A 169 -4.01 -7.88 13.77
N GLU A 170 -4.73 -8.59 14.65
CA GLU A 170 -5.80 -8.02 15.47
C GLU A 170 -5.26 -6.88 16.33
N LYS A 171 -4.15 -7.11 17.05
CA LYS A 171 -3.50 -6.07 17.84
C LYS A 171 -3.04 -4.87 16.99
N PHE A 172 -2.51 -5.13 15.80
CA PHE A 172 -2.09 -4.07 14.87
C PHE A 172 -3.26 -3.20 14.43
N ILE A 173 -4.39 -3.83 14.08
CA ILE A 173 -5.62 -3.12 13.69
C ILE A 173 -6.15 -2.30 14.86
N GLU A 174 -6.28 -2.91 16.05
CA GLU A 174 -6.76 -2.23 17.26
C GLU A 174 -5.88 -1.04 17.66
N ASP A 175 -4.54 -1.20 17.60
CA ASP A 175 -3.61 -0.12 17.94
C ASP A 175 -3.71 1.04 16.95
N GLY A 176 -3.83 0.75 15.65
CA GLY A 176 -4.08 1.77 14.63
C GLY A 176 -5.36 2.55 14.86
N HIS A 177 -6.48 1.85 15.08
CA HIS A 177 -7.77 2.50 15.33
C HIS A 177 -7.76 3.35 16.61
N LYS A 178 -7.10 2.89 17.69
CA LYS A 178 -6.92 3.68 18.93
C LYS A 178 -6.15 4.98 18.70
N ARG A 179 -5.28 5.02 17.69
CA ARG A 179 -4.50 6.19 17.28
C ARG A 179 -5.18 7.02 16.19
N ASN A 180 -6.45 6.74 15.88
CA ASN A 180 -7.24 7.36 14.81
C ASN A 180 -6.62 7.20 13.42
N LEU A 181 -5.95 6.08 13.17
CA LEU A 181 -5.40 5.73 11.87
C LEU A 181 -6.32 4.74 11.15
N GLU A 182 -6.37 4.84 9.83
CA GLU A 182 -6.85 3.76 8.98
C GLU A 182 -5.78 2.66 8.85
N ILE A 183 -6.22 1.42 8.66
CA ILE A 183 -5.35 0.24 8.62
C ILE A 183 -5.46 -0.49 7.27
N ALA A 184 -4.29 -0.69 6.65
CA ALA A 184 -4.18 -1.41 5.38
C ALA A 184 -3.36 -2.70 5.51
N LEU A 185 -3.90 -3.81 5.02
CA LEU A 185 -3.20 -5.10 4.98
C LEU A 185 -3.02 -5.59 3.54
N ALA A 186 -1.79 -5.97 3.19
CA ALA A 186 -1.41 -6.55 1.91
C ALA A 186 -0.38 -7.67 2.14
N GLY A 187 0.23 -8.17 1.05
CA GLY A 187 1.26 -9.21 1.13
C GLY A 187 0.78 -10.55 0.61
N SER A 188 0.88 -10.74 -0.71
CA SER A 188 0.52 -11.97 -1.44
C SER A 188 -0.80 -12.62 -1.01
N LEU A 189 -1.81 -11.80 -0.66
CA LEU A 189 -3.13 -12.26 -0.26
C LEU A 189 -3.79 -13.06 -1.38
N LYS A 190 -4.44 -14.17 -1.03
CA LYS A 190 -5.11 -15.10 -1.92
C LYS A 190 -6.60 -15.13 -1.59
N GLU A 191 -7.41 -15.62 -2.52
CA GLU A 191 -8.87 -15.77 -2.34
C GLU A 191 -9.24 -16.48 -1.04
N LYS A 192 -8.53 -17.57 -0.70
CA LYS A 192 -8.73 -18.34 0.54
C LYS A 192 -8.53 -17.52 1.83
N ASP A 193 -7.84 -16.39 1.76
CA ASP A 193 -7.54 -15.54 2.90
C ASP A 193 -8.67 -14.53 3.19
N PHE A 194 -9.57 -14.30 2.23
CA PHE A 194 -10.65 -13.29 2.33
C PHE A 194 -11.62 -13.52 3.50
N PRO A 195 -12.05 -14.76 3.83
CA PRO A 195 -12.86 -15.00 5.01
C PRO A 195 -12.19 -14.57 6.32
N VAL A 196 -10.87 -14.76 6.42
CA VAL A 196 -10.07 -14.33 7.58
C VAL A 196 -9.94 -12.81 7.60
N LEU A 197 -9.66 -12.18 6.45
CA LEU A 197 -9.60 -10.72 6.33
C LEU A 197 -10.94 -10.07 6.71
N LYS A 198 -12.08 -10.64 6.29
CA LYS A 198 -13.42 -10.16 6.66
C LYS A 198 -13.63 -10.16 8.17
N ARG A 199 -13.11 -11.18 8.88
CA ARG A 199 -13.16 -11.26 10.35
C ARG A 199 -12.22 -10.24 11.01
N LEU A 200 -11.00 -10.09 10.50
CA LEU A 200 -10.03 -9.12 11.01
C LEU A 200 -10.51 -7.67 10.80
N ALA A 201 -11.30 -7.43 9.74
CA ALA A 201 -11.91 -6.16 9.40
C ALA A 201 -10.93 -4.96 9.33
N PRO A 202 -9.78 -5.07 8.62
CA PRO A 202 -8.99 -3.87 8.31
C PRO A 202 -9.80 -2.90 7.43
N ASP A 203 -9.39 -1.64 7.40
CA ASP A 203 -10.05 -0.62 6.59
C ASP A 203 -9.80 -0.85 5.09
N ILE A 204 -8.59 -1.26 4.72
CA ILE A 204 -8.15 -1.47 3.34
C ILE A 204 -7.44 -2.82 3.20
N ILE A 205 -7.72 -3.57 2.13
CA ILE A 205 -6.90 -4.71 1.72
C ILE A 205 -6.27 -4.50 0.35
N GLY A 206 -4.98 -4.80 0.22
CA GLY A 206 -4.21 -4.58 -1.00
C GLY A 206 -3.86 -5.88 -1.73
N ILE A 207 -4.22 -5.97 -3.02
CA ILE A 207 -3.90 -7.13 -3.87
C ILE A 207 -3.23 -6.74 -5.19
N ARG A 208 -2.46 -7.68 -5.74
CA ARG A 208 -2.04 -7.67 -7.16
C ARG A 208 -2.16 -9.08 -7.74
N GLY A 209 -1.41 -10.02 -7.17
CA GLY A 209 -1.38 -11.42 -7.65
C GLY A 209 -2.76 -12.04 -7.79
N ALA A 210 -3.62 -11.94 -6.76
CA ALA A 210 -4.98 -12.48 -6.82
C ALA A 210 -5.86 -11.91 -7.95
N ALA A 211 -5.62 -10.65 -8.34
CA ALA A 211 -6.30 -10.00 -9.46
C ALA A 211 -5.70 -10.33 -10.83
N CYS A 212 -4.50 -10.92 -10.89
CA CYS A 212 -3.83 -11.30 -12.13
C CYS A 212 -4.24 -12.69 -12.63
N GLU A 213 -4.15 -12.91 -13.94
CA GLU A 213 -4.25 -14.24 -14.56
C GLU A 213 -3.37 -15.26 -13.84
N LYS A 214 -3.92 -16.46 -13.60
CA LYS A 214 -3.22 -17.58 -12.93
C LYS A 214 -2.62 -17.24 -11.56
N ASN A 215 -3.05 -16.15 -10.92
CA ASN A 215 -2.42 -15.59 -9.73
C ASN A 215 -0.94 -15.16 -9.91
N ASP A 216 -0.50 -14.91 -11.15
CA ASP A 216 0.88 -14.53 -11.46
C ASP A 216 1.02 -13.00 -11.53
N ARG A 217 1.68 -12.41 -10.53
CA ARG A 217 1.88 -10.95 -10.47
C ARG A 217 2.93 -10.40 -11.44
N LEU A 218 3.80 -11.25 -11.97
CA LEU A 218 4.94 -10.87 -12.82
C LEU A 218 4.58 -11.01 -14.30
N ASN A 219 4.09 -12.19 -14.69
CA ASN A 219 3.77 -12.51 -16.08
C ASN A 219 2.27 -12.39 -16.39
N GLY A 220 1.41 -12.46 -15.37
CA GLY A 220 -0.03 -12.31 -15.52
C GLY A 220 -0.48 -10.85 -15.56
N SER A 221 -1.55 -10.60 -16.30
CA SER A 221 -2.22 -9.28 -16.35
C SER A 221 -3.43 -9.24 -15.42
N ILE A 222 -3.76 -8.05 -14.91
CA ILE A 222 -4.97 -7.83 -14.10
C ILE A 222 -6.21 -8.09 -14.93
N LYS A 223 -7.23 -8.71 -14.30
CA LYS A 223 -8.51 -9.04 -14.92
C LYS A 223 -9.69 -8.55 -14.10
N SER A 224 -10.59 -7.81 -14.74
CA SER A 224 -11.77 -7.24 -14.09
C SER A 224 -12.70 -8.29 -13.48
N GLU A 225 -12.86 -9.47 -14.11
CA GLU A 225 -13.69 -10.56 -13.58
C GLU A 225 -13.15 -11.14 -12.27
N ARG A 226 -11.82 -11.18 -12.11
CA ARG A 226 -11.20 -11.64 -10.85
C ARG A 226 -11.42 -10.64 -9.73
N ILE A 227 -11.31 -9.35 -10.03
CA ILE A 227 -11.58 -8.28 -9.06
C ILE A 227 -13.04 -8.36 -8.60
N LYS A 228 -14.00 -8.53 -9.51
CA LYS A 228 -15.42 -8.69 -9.18
C LYS A 228 -15.66 -9.88 -8.25
N ALA A 229 -15.08 -11.03 -8.56
CA ALA A 229 -15.18 -12.23 -7.72
C ALA A 229 -14.61 -11.96 -6.31
N LEU A 230 -13.43 -11.35 -6.21
CA LEU A 230 -12.81 -11.04 -4.92
C LEU A 230 -13.63 -10.01 -4.12
N LYS A 231 -14.18 -8.98 -4.78
CA LYS A 231 -15.09 -8.02 -4.11
C LYS A 231 -16.34 -8.70 -3.54
N SER A 232 -16.92 -9.67 -4.25
CA SER A 232 -18.10 -10.39 -3.73
C SER A 232 -17.83 -11.18 -2.45
N LEU A 233 -16.57 -11.55 -2.18
CA LEU A 233 -16.19 -12.21 -0.92
C LEU A 233 -16.07 -11.24 0.26
N LEU A 234 -16.01 -9.93 0.01
CA LEU A 234 -15.93 -8.89 1.04
C LEU A 234 -17.31 -8.37 1.45
N GLN A 235 -18.35 -8.60 0.64
CA GLN A 235 -19.74 -8.29 0.93
C GLN A 235 -20.29 -9.24 1.99
#